data_AF-A0A1M3LLP4-F1
#
_entry.id   AF-A0A1M3LLP4-F1
#
_cell.length_a   1.000
_cell.length_b   1.000
_cell.length_c   1.000
_cell.angle_alpha   90.00
_cell.angle_beta   90.00
_cell.angle_gamma   90.00
#
_symmetry.space_group_name_H-M   'P 1'
#
loop_
_entity.id
_entity.type
_entity.pdbx_description
1 polymer ?
#
loop_
_entity_poly.entity_id
_entity_poly.type
_entity_poly.pdbx_seq_one_letter_code
_entity_poly.pdbx_strand_id
1 'polypeptide(L)'
;MTPVPEPADAPLRADRSATGAADDLADEPFEPEVLETSLAYRGRVWDVREESFRYRDGVLRRHFMDHPGAVAVLALDDEDRACLIRQYRHPVRLREWELPAGLMDVAGEPPLATAQRELAEEVDLRAARWSLLADFANSPGGSNEVVRVFLARGLAPTGTTFPRAAEEADLLLRWVPLDEAVDAVRAGRVQNAITAVAVLSAAVERARGWSGLRDAEEPWDRHPSLR
;
A
#
# COMPACT_ATOMS: atom_id res chain seq x y z
N MET A 1 11.33 7.72 33.44
CA MET A 1 10.39 6.83 32.71
C MET A 1 9.11 6.81 33.53
N THR A 2 8.09 7.57 33.11
CA THR A 2 6.79 7.60 33.81
C THR A 2 6.09 6.27 33.56
N PRO A 3 5.49 5.61 34.57
CA PRO A 3 4.85 4.31 34.36
C PRO A 3 3.70 4.46 33.36
N VAL A 4 3.61 3.53 32.41
CA VAL A 4 2.40 3.36 31.60
C VAL A 4 1.31 2.89 32.56
N PRO A 5 0.14 3.55 32.66
CA PRO A 5 -0.94 3.09 33.53
C PRO A 5 -1.36 1.67 33.14
N GLU A 6 -1.60 0.81 34.14
CA GLU A 6 -2.14 -0.54 33.91
C GLU A 6 -3.47 -0.44 33.14
N PRO A 7 -3.66 -1.24 32.08
CA PRO A 7 -4.92 -1.27 31.36
C PRO A 7 -6.02 -1.78 32.29
N ALA A 8 -7.18 -1.12 32.28
CA ALA A 8 -8.36 -1.61 32.97
C ALA A 8 -8.75 -2.98 32.38
N ASP A 9 -8.90 -3.99 33.25
CA ASP A 9 -9.38 -5.36 32.94
C ASP A 9 -10.85 -5.36 32.50
N ALA A 10 -11.18 -4.71 31.39
CA ALA A 10 -12.47 -4.90 30.74
C ALA A 10 -12.37 -6.15 29.83
N PRO A 11 -13.19 -7.19 30.04
CA PRO A 11 -13.16 -8.37 29.18
C PRO A 11 -13.50 -7.96 27.73
N LEU A 12 -12.76 -8.53 26.77
CA LEU A 12 -13.06 -8.43 25.34
C LEU A 12 -14.53 -8.82 25.11
N ARG A 13 -15.35 -7.88 24.64
CA ARG A 13 -16.72 -8.15 24.22
C ARG A 13 -16.67 -8.77 22.83
N ALA A 14 -16.85 -10.09 22.75
CA ALA A 14 -17.08 -10.75 21.47
C ALA A 14 -18.53 -10.51 21.06
N ASP A 15 -18.75 -9.68 20.05
CA ASP A 15 -20.03 -9.65 19.36
C ASP A 15 -20.18 -10.96 18.57
N ARG A 16 -21.14 -11.79 18.99
CA ARG A 16 -21.51 -13.05 18.33
C ARG A 16 -22.93 -12.99 17.76
N SER A 17 -23.60 -11.84 17.84
CA SER A 17 -24.99 -11.67 17.41
C SER A 17 -25.07 -11.23 15.96
N ALA A 18 -24.86 -12.16 15.04
CA ALA A 18 -25.21 -11.98 13.64
C ALA A 18 -26.74 -12.11 13.42
N THR A 19 -27.57 -11.30 14.08
CA THR A 19 -29.01 -11.17 13.77
C THR A 19 -29.55 -9.81 14.24
N GLY A 20 -29.46 -8.84 13.34
CA GLY A 20 -29.83 -7.43 13.47
C GLY A 20 -29.04 -6.73 12.36
N ALA A 21 -29.60 -5.73 11.67
CA ALA A 21 -28.95 -5.10 10.49
C ALA A 21 -27.46 -4.92 10.77
N ALA A 22 -26.63 -5.71 10.11
CA ALA A 22 -25.22 -5.82 10.44
C ALA A 22 -24.62 -4.43 10.24
N ASP A 23 -23.98 -3.87 11.27
CA ASP A 23 -22.99 -2.84 11.01
C ASP A 23 -22.01 -3.45 10.01
N ASP A 24 -21.93 -2.87 8.81
CA ASP A 24 -21.06 -3.39 7.75
C ASP A 24 -19.63 -3.50 8.30
N LEU A 25 -18.93 -4.60 7.99
CA LEU A 25 -17.54 -4.79 8.42
C LEU A 25 -16.66 -3.72 7.75
N ALA A 26 -16.40 -2.63 8.48
CA ALA A 26 -15.68 -1.47 7.98
C ALA A 26 -14.85 -0.80 9.09
N ASP A 27 -13.74 -0.20 8.70
CA ASP A 27 -12.94 0.63 9.60
C ASP A 27 -13.65 1.96 9.86
N GLU A 28 -13.71 2.38 11.13
CA GLU A 28 -14.29 3.66 11.54
C GLU A 28 -13.21 4.77 11.54
N PRO A 29 -13.39 5.89 10.81
CA PRO A 29 -12.54 7.06 10.98
C PRO A 29 -12.62 7.61 12.41
N PHE A 30 -11.48 7.93 13.02
CA PHE A 30 -11.43 8.51 14.36
C PHE A 30 -10.40 9.64 14.42
N GLU A 31 -10.85 10.83 14.82
CA GLU A 31 -10.02 12.03 14.91
C GLU A 31 -9.90 12.51 16.37
N PRO A 32 -8.84 12.11 17.10
CA PRO A 32 -8.61 12.62 18.44
C PRO A 32 -8.13 14.06 18.40
N GLU A 33 -8.35 14.79 19.49
CA GLU A 33 -7.70 16.09 19.69
C GLU A 33 -6.19 15.89 19.91
N VAL A 34 -5.40 16.29 18.92
CA VAL A 34 -3.94 16.34 18.99
C VAL A 34 -3.53 17.57 19.80
N LEU A 35 -2.77 17.34 20.86
CA LEU A 35 -2.32 18.36 21.82
C LEU A 35 -0.96 18.94 21.43
N GLU A 36 -0.07 18.09 20.90
CA GLU A 36 1.28 18.47 20.49
C GLU A 36 1.77 17.53 19.38
N THR A 37 2.43 18.10 18.37
CA THR A 37 3.17 17.37 17.33
C THR A 37 4.61 17.87 17.32
N SER A 38 5.58 16.97 17.39
CA SER A 38 7.01 17.29 17.31
C SER A 38 7.77 16.38 16.33
N LEU A 39 8.88 16.87 15.81
CA LEU A 39 9.76 16.11 14.91
C LEU A 39 10.83 15.40 15.73
N ALA A 40 10.73 14.08 15.84
CA ALA A 40 11.71 13.25 16.55
C ALA A 40 12.95 12.97 15.68
N TYR A 41 12.76 12.78 14.37
CA TYR A 41 13.84 12.58 13.40
C TYR A 41 13.45 13.07 12.01
N ARG A 42 14.39 13.75 11.34
CA ARG A 42 14.23 14.17 9.94
C ARG A 42 14.92 13.17 9.02
N GLY A 43 14.15 12.48 8.18
CA GLY A 43 14.70 11.54 7.21
C GLY A 43 14.85 12.14 5.82
N ARG A 44 15.25 11.29 4.86
CA ARG A 44 15.37 11.68 3.44
C ARG A 44 14.05 11.60 2.70
N VAL A 45 13.25 10.57 2.98
CA VAL A 45 11.98 10.26 2.30
C VAL A 45 10.80 10.49 3.25
N TRP A 46 10.95 10.10 4.50
CA TRP A 46 9.92 10.20 5.54
C TRP A 46 10.56 10.63 6.85
N ASP A 47 9.75 11.25 7.70
CA ASP A 47 10.15 11.73 9.02
C ASP A 47 9.66 10.76 10.11
N VAL A 48 10.19 10.89 11.33
CA VAL A 48 9.57 10.30 12.52
C VAL A 48 8.99 11.42 13.36
N ARG A 49 7.68 11.38 13.58
CA ARG A 49 6.96 12.35 14.41
C ARG A 49 6.61 11.76 15.75
N GLU A 50 6.55 12.61 16.77
CA GLU A 50 5.88 12.33 18.03
C GLU A 50 4.58 13.14 18.08
N GLU A 51 3.47 12.49 18.42
CA GLU A 51 2.21 13.18 18.72
C GLU A 51 1.69 12.79 20.10
N SER A 52 1.18 13.78 20.82
CA SER A 52 0.36 13.58 22.01
C SER A 52 -1.09 13.96 21.74
N PHE A 53 -2.04 13.15 22.20
CA PHE A 53 -3.46 13.32 21.89
C PHE A 53 -4.36 12.82 23.01
N ARG A 54 -5.57 13.39 23.10
CA ARG A 54 -6.59 12.94 24.06
C ARG A 54 -7.20 11.62 23.59
N TYR A 55 -7.22 10.62 24.48
CA TYR A 55 -7.85 9.33 24.22
C TYR A 55 -8.57 8.84 25.47
N ARG A 56 -9.90 8.72 25.38
CA ARG A 56 -10.78 8.47 26.53
C ARG A 56 -10.48 9.50 27.63
N ASP A 57 -10.24 9.05 28.86
CA ASP A 57 -9.98 9.91 30.02
C ASP A 57 -8.50 10.28 30.20
N GLY A 58 -7.64 10.00 29.20
CA GLY A 58 -6.19 10.15 29.31
C GLY A 58 -5.53 10.82 28.11
N VAL A 59 -4.21 11.04 28.24
CA VAL A 59 -3.34 11.51 27.16
C VAL A 59 -2.38 10.40 26.78
N LEU A 60 -2.35 10.05 25.50
CA LEU A 60 -1.39 9.10 24.94
C LEU A 60 -0.33 9.84 24.14
N ARG A 61 0.81 9.17 23.95
CA ARG A 61 1.89 9.62 23.05
C ARG A 61 2.28 8.49 22.10
N ARG A 62 2.56 8.84 20.85
CA ARG A 62 2.99 7.88 19.82
C ARG A 62 4.10 8.48 18.97
N HIS A 63 5.13 7.66 18.72
CA HIS A 63 6.03 7.87 17.61
C HIS A 63 5.50 7.11 16.40
N PHE A 64 5.56 7.72 15.23
CA PHE A 64 5.25 7.05 13.97
C PHE A 64 6.09 7.61 12.82
N MET A 65 6.28 6.78 11.80
CA MET A 65 6.83 7.18 10.51
C MET A 65 5.79 8.01 9.76
N ASP A 66 6.10 9.27 9.49
CA ASP A 66 5.31 10.17 8.66
C ASP A 66 5.74 9.99 7.20
N HIS A 67 4.97 9.17 6.49
CA HIS A 67 5.25 8.68 5.15
C HIS A 67 4.32 9.35 4.12
N PRO A 68 4.82 9.70 2.92
CA PRO A 68 4.00 10.34 1.90
C PRO A 68 2.87 9.45 1.36
N GLY A 69 2.92 8.14 1.62
CA GLY A 69 2.09 7.14 0.95
C GLY A 69 2.69 6.69 -0.37
N ALA A 70 2.10 5.66 -0.98
CA ALA A 70 2.59 5.10 -2.24
C ALA A 70 1.48 4.54 -3.12
N VAL A 71 1.78 4.41 -4.40
CA VAL A 71 0.97 3.65 -5.35
C VAL A 71 1.78 2.50 -5.91
N ALA A 72 1.08 1.44 -6.33
CA ALA A 72 1.70 0.30 -6.97
C ALA A 72 0.83 -0.20 -8.12
N VAL A 73 1.44 -0.88 -9.08
CA VAL A 73 0.76 -1.33 -10.30
C VAL A 73 0.93 -2.82 -10.50
N LEU A 74 -0.16 -3.57 -10.38
CA LEU A 74 -0.23 -4.92 -10.93
C LEU A 74 -0.51 -4.82 -12.43
N ALA A 75 0.55 -4.77 -13.23
CA ALA A 75 0.44 -4.87 -14.68
C ALA A 75 0.27 -6.34 -15.10
N LEU A 76 -0.93 -6.67 -15.59
CA LEU A 76 -1.31 -8.03 -15.99
C LEU A 76 -1.52 -8.09 -17.51
N ASP A 77 -0.77 -8.97 -18.18
CA ASP A 77 -0.90 -9.17 -19.62
C ASP A 77 -2.08 -10.09 -20.00
N ASP A 78 -2.31 -10.28 -21.30
CA ASP A 78 -3.41 -11.11 -21.81
C ASP A 78 -3.18 -12.63 -21.57
N GLU A 79 -2.01 -13.03 -21.09
CA GLU A 79 -1.65 -14.40 -20.69
C GLU A 79 -1.73 -14.60 -19.17
N ASP A 80 -2.35 -13.67 -18.43
CA ASP A 80 -2.44 -13.67 -16.96
C ASP A 80 -1.06 -13.67 -16.27
N ARG A 81 -0.05 -13.02 -16.86
CA ARG A 81 1.26 -12.84 -16.25
C ARG A 81 1.40 -11.45 -15.65
N ALA A 82 1.86 -11.39 -14.40
CA ALA A 82 2.21 -10.17 -13.71
C ALA A 82 3.62 -9.72 -14.09
N CYS A 83 3.78 -8.43 -14.37
CA CYS A 83 5.09 -7.79 -14.49
C CYS A 83 5.65 -7.54 -13.08
N LEU A 84 6.68 -8.29 -12.69
CA LEU A 84 7.38 -8.09 -11.42
C LEU A 84 8.78 -7.56 -11.67
N ILE A 85 9.25 -6.70 -10.76
CA ILE A 85 10.62 -6.22 -10.71
C ILE A 85 11.32 -6.84 -9.50
N ARG A 86 12.66 -6.93 -9.54
CA ARG A 86 13.46 -7.36 -8.40
C ARG A 86 14.39 -6.25 -7.94
N GLN A 87 14.11 -5.71 -6.75
CA GLN A 87 14.84 -4.60 -6.18
C GLN A 87 15.51 -5.00 -4.86
N TYR A 88 16.68 -4.44 -4.58
CA TYR A 88 17.31 -4.58 -3.28
C TYR A 88 16.65 -3.66 -2.25
N ARG A 89 16.12 -4.24 -1.17
CA ARG A 89 15.58 -3.51 -0.03
C ARG A 89 16.56 -3.60 1.14
N HIS A 90 17.22 -2.48 1.43
CA HIS A 90 18.19 -2.41 2.51
C HIS A 90 17.59 -2.86 3.86
N PRO A 91 16.44 -2.37 4.34
CA PRO A 91 15.95 -2.70 5.68
C PRO A 91 15.84 -4.20 5.98
N VAL A 92 15.43 -5.01 5.00
CA VAL A 92 15.32 -6.48 5.12
C VAL A 92 16.52 -7.24 4.54
N ARG A 93 17.46 -6.55 3.90
CA ARG A 93 18.67 -7.12 3.26
C ARG A 93 18.35 -8.18 2.21
N LEU A 94 17.22 -8.02 1.51
CA LEU A 94 16.77 -8.93 0.46
C LEU A 94 16.68 -8.24 -0.88
N ARG A 95 16.80 -9.03 -1.94
CA ARG A 95 16.30 -8.64 -3.26
C ARG A 95 14.88 -9.18 -3.40
N GLU A 96 13.91 -8.32 -3.18
CA GLU A 96 12.50 -8.70 -3.17
C GLU A 96 11.93 -8.67 -4.58
N TRP A 97 11.02 -9.61 -4.88
CA TRP A 97 10.15 -9.49 -6.05
C TRP A 97 8.99 -8.56 -5.68
N GLU A 98 8.86 -7.48 -6.42
CA GLU A 98 7.96 -6.37 -6.16
C GLU A 98 7.14 -6.01 -7.40
N LEU A 99 6.04 -5.31 -7.20
CA LEU A 99 5.36 -4.60 -8.29
C LEU A 99 6.10 -3.30 -8.60
N PRO A 100 5.94 -2.75 -9.82
CA PRO A 100 6.25 -1.36 -10.06
C PRO A 100 5.48 -0.46 -9.10
N ALA A 101 6.16 0.49 -8.46
CA ALA A 101 5.59 1.30 -7.38
C ALA A 101 6.36 2.59 -7.17
N GLY A 102 5.65 3.63 -6.72
CA GLY A 102 6.27 4.92 -6.41
C GLY A 102 5.56 5.67 -5.30
N LEU A 103 6.27 6.68 -4.79
CA LEU A 103 5.80 7.49 -3.68
C LEU A 103 4.82 8.56 -4.15
N MET A 104 3.93 8.96 -3.26
CA MET A 104 3.06 10.13 -3.46
C MET A 104 3.79 11.42 -3.06
N ASP A 105 4.93 11.71 -3.68
CA ASP A 105 5.83 12.82 -3.31
C ASP A 105 5.74 14.04 -4.24
N VAL A 106 5.00 13.95 -5.35
CA VAL A 106 4.72 15.07 -6.25
C VAL A 106 3.44 15.79 -5.82
N ALA A 107 3.60 17.04 -5.37
CA ALA A 107 2.50 17.83 -4.83
C ALA A 107 1.35 18.00 -5.84
N GLY A 108 0.16 17.52 -5.46
CA GLY A 108 -1.06 17.62 -6.27
C GLY A 108 -1.16 16.63 -7.43
N GLU A 109 -0.19 15.71 -7.59
CA GLU A 109 -0.30 14.62 -8.57
C GLU A 109 -1.37 13.61 -8.11
N PRO A 110 -2.38 13.29 -8.94
CA PRO A 110 -3.38 12.28 -8.59
C PRO A 110 -2.75 10.87 -8.50
N PRO A 111 -3.23 9.99 -7.59
CA PRO A 111 -2.67 8.64 -7.43
C PRO A 111 -2.60 7.82 -8.72
N LEU A 112 -3.62 7.91 -9.58
CA LEU A 112 -3.61 7.22 -10.87
C LEU A 112 -2.54 7.76 -11.82
N ALA A 113 -2.28 9.07 -11.81
CA ALA A 113 -1.24 9.68 -12.63
C ALA A 113 0.15 9.26 -12.14
N THR A 114 0.38 9.24 -10.82
CA THR A 114 1.60 8.68 -10.22
C THR A 114 1.80 7.23 -10.66
N ALA A 115 0.77 6.39 -10.55
CA ALA A 115 0.85 4.97 -10.94
C ALA A 115 1.18 4.79 -12.43
N GLN A 116 0.60 5.61 -13.31
CA GLN A 116 0.89 5.60 -14.75
C GLN A 116 2.32 6.02 -15.06
N ARG A 117 2.83 7.05 -14.37
CA ARG A 117 4.21 7.52 -14.50
C ARG A 117 5.20 6.44 -14.06
N GLU A 118 4.99 5.83 -12.89
CA GLU A 118 5.87 4.77 -12.37
C GLU A 118 5.88 3.54 -13.26
N LEU A 119 4.72 3.12 -13.79
CA LEU A 119 4.66 2.03 -14.76
C LEU A 119 5.49 2.33 -16.03
N ALA A 120 5.47 3.59 -16.48
CA ALA A 120 6.27 4.03 -17.62
C ALA A 120 7.76 4.09 -17.29
N GLU A 121 8.14 4.66 -16.16
CA GLU A 121 9.53 4.92 -15.77
C GLU A 121 10.27 3.64 -15.37
N GLU A 122 9.65 2.76 -14.58
CA GLU A 122 10.33 1.58 -14.06
C GLU A 122 10.39 0.42 -15.06
N VAL A 123 9.32 0.22 -15.84
CA VAL A 123 9.16 -0.97 -16.70
C VAL A 123 8.82 -0.67 -18.15
N ASP A 124 8.88 0.59 -18.58
CA ASP A 124 8.68 1.03 -19.98
C ASP A 124 7.30 0.61 -20.56
N LEU A 125 6.27 0.50 -19.71
CA LEU A 125 4.92 0.10 -20.08
C LEU A 125 3.90 1.22 -19.91
N ARG A 126 2.83 1.13 -20.70
CA ARG A 126 1.58 1.88 -20.53
C ARG A 126 0.41 0.91 -20.64
N ALA A 127 -0.74 1.30 -20.13
CA ALA A 127 -1.94 0.46 -20.12
C ALA A 127 -3.16 1.21 -20.62
N ALA A 128 -4.04 0.49 -21.33
CA ALA A 128 -5.28 1.03 -21.87
C ALA A 128 -6.44 1.03 -20.84
N ARG A 129 -6.36 0.17 -19.82
CA ARG A 129 -7.41 0.03 -18.79
C ARG A 129 -6.78 0.01 -17.41
N TRP A 130 -7.39 0.78 -16.51
CA TRP A 130 -6.98 0.92 -15.12
C TRP A 130 -8.17 0.68 -14.21
N SER A 131 -7.94 0.04 -13.07
CA SER A 131 -8.94 -0.13 -12.01
C SER A 131 -8.25 -0.16 -10.66
N LEU A 132 -8.94 0.21 -9.59
CA LEU A 132 -8.42 -0.01 -8.25
C LEU A 132 -8.58 -1.47 -7.86
N LEU A 133 -7.47 -2.06 -7.42
CA LEU A 133 -7.40 -3.45 -6.99
C LEU A 133 -7.49 -3.58 -5.47
N ALA A 134 -6.75 -2.76 -4.74
CA ALA A 134 -6.71 -2.81 -3.28
C ALA A 134 -6.18 -1.50 -2.70
N ASP A 135 -6.66 -1.14 -1.51
CA ASP A 135 -6.05 -0.13 -0.64
C ASP A 135 -5.70 -0.81 0.68
N PHE A 136 -4.55 -0.49 1.26
CA PHE A 136 -4.19 -1.00 2.59
C PHE A 136 -3.20 -0.08 3.32
N ALA A 137 -3.20 -0.16 4.65
CA ALA A 137 -2.15 0.46 5.48
C ALA A 137 -1.03 -0.55 5.72
N ASN A 138 0.22 -0.16 5.45
CA ASN A 138 1.34 -1.10 5.46
C ASN A 138 1.70 -1.55 6.90
N SER A 139 1.75 -0.61 7.84
CA SER A 139 2.07 -0.89 9.25
C SER A 139 1.41 0.12 10.20
N PRO A 140 0.07 0.10 10.35
CA PRO A 140 -0.70 1.16 11.02
C PRO A 140 -0.38 1.37 12.51
N GLY A 141 0.34 0.42 13.14
CA GLY A 141 0.81 0.58 14.52
C GLY A 141 1.98 1.55 14.67
N GLY A 142 2.69 1.89 13.58
CA GLY A 142 3.90 2.73 13.63
C GLY A 142 4.20 3.53 12.38
N SER A 143 3.35 3.48 11.35
CA SER A 143 3.47 4.26 10.12
C SER A 143 2.09 4.70 9.66
N ASN A 144 1.99 5.91 9.12
CA ASN A 144 0.79 6.37 8.40
C ASN A 144 0.86 6.05 6.90
N GLU A 145 1.84 5.26 6.45
CA GLU A 145 1.94 4.78 5.08
C GLU A 145 0.71 3.96 4.69
N VAL A 146 -0.02 4.50 3.72
CA VAL A 146 -1.08 3.81 2.99
C VAL A 146 -0.62 3.58 1.55
N VAL A 147 -1.03 2.45 0.99
CA VAL A 147 -0.71 2.05 -0.38
C VAL A 147 -1.99 1.79 -1.16
N ARG A 148 -2.06 2.35 -2.36
CA ARG A 148 -3.13 2.10 -3.34
C ARG A 148 -2.58 1.31 -4.50
N VAL A 149 -3.14 0.13 -4.72
CA VAL A 149 -2.74 -0.78 -5.79
C VAL A 149 -3.71 -0.67 -6.94
N PHE A 150 -3.17 -0.35 -8.11
CA PHE A 150 -3.88 -0.34 -9.37
C PHE A 150 -3.67 -1.65 -10.12
N LEU A 151 -4.69 -2.07 -10.84
CA LEU A 151 -4.61 -3.11 -11.86
C LEU A 151 -4.56 -2.45 -13.24
N ALA A 152 -3.50 -2.72 -13.99
CA ALA A 152 -3.27 -2.19 -15.32
C ALA A 152 -3.37 -3.32 -16.37
N ARG A 153 -4.19 -3.12 -17.41
CA ARG A 153 -4.41 -4.10 -18.49
C ARG A 153 -4.43 -3.46 -19.88
N GLY A 154 -4.31 -4.30 -20.91
CA GLY A 154 -4.15 -3.84 -22.29
C GLY A 154 -2.80 -3.12 -22.41
N LEU A 155 -1.75 -3.84 -22.02
CA LEU A 155 -0.40 -3.32 -21.86
C LEU A 155 0.25 -3.11 -23.23
N ALA A 156 1.00 -2.04 -23.36
CA ALA A 156 1.82 -1.76 -24.52
C ALA A 156 3.12 -1.09 -24.09
N PRO A 157 4.21 -1.22 -24.87
CA PRO A 157 5.40 -0.42 -24.66
C PRO A 157 5.07 1.08 -24.75
N THR A 158 5.76 1.89 -23.96
CA THR A 158 5.77 3.36 -24.08
C THR A 158 6.42 3.80 -25.39
N GLY A 159 7.38 3.01 -25.90
CA GLY A 159 8.22 3.37 -27.04
C GLY A 159 9.41 4.28 -26.65
N THR A 160 9.56 4.58 -25.36
CA THR A 160 10.64 5.39 -24.78
C THR A 160 11.22 4.67 -23.59
N THR A 161 12.55 4.57 -23.53
CA THR A 161 13.24 4.04 -22.35
C THR A 161 13.57 5.16 -21.38
N PHE A 162 13.20 5.00 -20.11
CA PHE A 162 13.54 5.96 -19.07
C PHE A 162 14.87 5.59 -18.38
N PRO A 163 15.70 6.58 -18.01
CA PRO A 163 16.94 6.30 -17.29
C PRO A 163 16.63 5.87 -15.85
N ARG A 164 16.95 4.62 -15.51
CA ARG A 164 16.88 4.08 -14.15
C ARG A 164 18.11 4.52 -13.36
N ALA A 165 17.93 5.08 -12.17
CA ALA A 165 19.02 5.63 -11.36
C ALA A 165 19.14 4.93 -10.00
N ALA A 166 20.33 4.98 -9.41
CA ALA A 166 20.60 4.48 -8.06
C ALA A 166 20.11 3.04 -7.83
N GLU A 167 19.14 2.82 -6.93
CA GLU A 167 18.63 1.50 -6.58
C GLU A 167 17.91 0.80 -7.73
N GLU A 168 17.51 1.54 -8.75
CA GLU A 168 16.80 1.02 -9.92
C GLU A 168 17.75 0.53 -11.04
N ALA A 169 19.04 0.85 -10.96
CA ALA A 169 20.02 0.49 -11.99
C ALA A 169 20.19 -1.03 -12.16
N ASP A 170 19.87 -1.80 -11.12
CA ASP A 170 19.98 -3.26 -11.08
C ASP A 170 18.62 -3.98 -11.16
N LEU A 171 17.53 -3.28 -11.54
CA LEU A 171 16.21 -3.89 -11.62
C LEU A 171 16.19 -5.03 -12.64
N LEU A 172 15.68 -6.17 -12.17
CA LEU A 172 15.40 -7.31 -13.04
C LEU A 172 13.90 -7.46 -13.19
N LEU A 173 13.43 -7.37 -14.44
CA LEU A 173 12.03 -7.56 -14.80
C LEU A 173 11.77 -9.04 -15.10
N ARG A 174 10.63 -9.55 -14.62
CA ARG A 174 10.13 -10.88 -14.97
C ARG A 174 8.61 -10.85 -15.14
N TRP A 175 8.13 -11.42 -16.24
CA TRP A 175 6.73 -11.82 -16.40
C TRP A 175 6.50 -13.15 -15.68
N VAL A 176 5.60 -13.16 -14.70
CA VAL A 176 5.32 -14.31 -13.85
C VAL A 176 3.84 -14.66 -13.94
N PRO A 177 3.45 -15.89 -14.31
CA PRO A 177 2.06 -16.31 -14.26
C PRO A 177 1.44 -16.00 -12.88
N LEU A 178 0.23 -15.44 -12.86
CA LEU A 178 -0.42 -15.02 -11.61
C LEU A 178 -0.50 -16.18 -10.60
N ASP A 179 -0.73 -17.40 -11.07
CA ASP A 179 -0.76 -18.60 -10.23
C ASP A 179 0.61 -18.94 -9.62
N GLU A 180 1.71 -18.76 -10.36
CA GLU A 180 3.07 -18.93 -9.82
C GLU A 180 3.34 -17.88 -8.71
N ALA A 181 2.88 -16.64 -8.92
CA ALA A 181 3.03 -15.57 -7.93
C ALA A 181 2.21 -15.87 -6.66
N VAL A 182 0.98 -16.35 -6.79
CA VAL A 182 0.13 -16.79 -5.65
C VAL A 182 0.84 -17.88 -4.87
N ASP A 183 1.34 -18.91 -5.55
CA ASP A 183 2.06 -20.02 -4.91
C ASP A 183 3.34 -19.54 -4.22
N ALA A 184 4.05 -18.58 -4.81
CA ALA A 184 5.26 -18.01 -4.20
C ALA A 184 4.95 -17.22 -2.92
N VAL A 185 3.88 -16.42 -2.92
CA VAL A 185 3.41 -15.68 -1.72
C VAL A 185 2.98 -16.65 -0.63
N ARG A 186 2.13 -17.63 -0.96
CA ARG A 186 1.63 -18.62 0.02
C ARG A 186 2.73 -19.51 0.59
N ALA A 187 3.80 -19.77 -0.18
CA ALA A 187 4.96 -20.50 0.28
C ALA A 187 5.99 -19.64 1.04
N GLY A 188 5.75 -18.32 1.20
CA GLY A 188 6.69 -17.40 1.84
C GLY A 188 7.96 -17.10 1.03
N ARG A 189 7.98 -17.45 -0.27
CA ARG A 189 9.10 -17.15 -1.18
C ARG A 189 9.07 -15.70 -1.69
N VAL A 190 7.89 -15.07 -1.66
CA VAL A 190 7.68 -13.65 -1.93
C VAL A 190 6.96 -13.07 -0.71
N GLN A 191 7.56 -12.07 -0.08
CA GLN A 191 7.11 -11.54 1.22
C GLN A 191 6.83 -10.03 1.21
N ASN A 192 7.17 -9.34 0.11
CA ASN A 192 6.83 -7.93 -0.05
C ASN A 192 5.31 -7.74 0.08
N ALA A 193 4.89 -6.89 1.02
CA ALA A 193 3.49 -6.76 1.43
C ALA A 193 2.58 -6.28 0.29
N ILE A 194 3.02 -5.29 -0.48
CA ILE A 194 2.30 -4.75 -1.64
C ILE A 194 2.03 -5.87 -2.65
N THR A 195 3.07 -6.63 -2.98
CA THR A 195 3.00 -7.73 -3.94
C THR A 195 2.07 -8.84 -3.45
N ALA A 196 2.18 -9.22 -2.17
CA ALA A 196 1.32 -10.23 -1.56
C ALA A 196 -0.16 -9.82 -1.61
N VAL A 197 -0.48 -8.59 -1.18
CA VAL A 197 -1.85 -8.05 -1.22
C VAL A 197 -2.37 -8.03 -2.65
N ALA A 198 -1.62 -7.47 -3.60
CA ALA A 198 -2.05 -7.35 -4.98
C ALA A 198 -2.31 -8.70 -5.66
N VAL A 199 -1.38 -9.64 -5.52
CA VAL A 199 -1.47 -10.96 -6.16
C VAL A 199 -2.65 -11.75 -5.60
N LEU A 200 -2.86 -11.73 -4.27
CA LEU A 200 -3.98 -12.44 -3.66
C LEU A 200 -5.32 -11.76 -3.98
N SER A 201 -5.39 -10.43 -3.98
CA SER A 201 -6.58 -9.69 -4.41
C SER A 201 -6.93 -9.96 -5.88
N ALA A 202 -5.93 -9.96 -6.76
CA ALA A 202 -6.13 -10.27 -8.18
C ALA A 202 -6.59 -11.71 -8.40
N ALA A 203 -6.08 -12.68 -7.63
CA ALA A 203 -6.55 -14.05 -7.70
C ALA A 203 -8.04 -14.17 -7.30
N VAL A 204 -8.46 -13.47 -6.24
CA VAL A 204 -9.87 -13.41 -5.81
C VAL A 204 -10.74 -12.74 -6.88
N GLU A 205 -10.32 -11.59 -7.40
CA GLU A 205 -11.07 -10.88 -8.43
C GLU A 205 -11.15 -11.67 -9.73
N ARG A 206 -10.07 -12.33 -10.16
CA ARG A 206 -10.08 -13.23 -11.32
C ARG A 206 -11.09 -14.36 -11.15
N ALA A 207 -11.13 -15.00 -9.97
CA ALA A 207 -12.09 -16.06 -9.68
C ALA A 207 -13.55 -15.55 -9.69
N ARG A 208 -13.76 -14.25 -9.47
CA ARG A 208 -15.06 -13.57 -9.53
C ARG A 208 -15.35 -12.93 -10.89
N GLY A 209 -14.51 -13.17 -11.90
CA GLY A 209 -14.67 -12.56 -13.23
C GLY A 209 -14.43 -11.05 -13.25
N TRP A 210 -13.65 -10.53 -12.32
CA TRP A 210 -13.24 -9.13 -12.20
C TRP A 210 -14.38 -8.15 -11.94
N SER A 211 -15.48 -8.62 -11.36
CA SER A 211 -16.70 -7.84 -11.14
C SER A 211 -16.65 -6.91 -9.92
N GLY A 212 -15.67 -7.07 -9.03
CA GLY A 212 -15.53 -6.30 -7.78
C GLY A 212 -14.50 -5.17 -7.87
N LEU A 213 -13.92 -4.94 -9.05
CA LEU A 213 -12.95 -3.87 -9.26
C LEU A 213 -13.60 -2.50 -9.08
N ARG A 214 -12.90 -1.63 -8.35
CA ARG A 214 -13.30 -0.25 -8.09
C ARG A 214 -12.80 0.69 -9.18
N ASP A 215 -13.44 1.85 -9.31
CA ASP A 215 -13.09 2.85 -10.31
C ASP A 215 -11.68 3.41 -10.05
N ALA A 216 -10.84 3.53 -11.09
CA ALA A 216 -9.46 3.99 -10.96
C ALA A 216 -9.33 5.43 -10.41
N GLU A 217 -10.36 6.25 -10.59
CA GLU A 217 -10.41 7.64 -10.15
C GLU A 217 -11.17 7.81 -8.82
N GLU A 218 -11.59 6.71 -8.18
CA GLU A 218 -12.26 6.76 -6.87
C GLU A 218 -11.41 7.56 -5.87
N PRO A 219 -11.99 8.51 -5.10
CA PRO A 219 -11.27 9.27 -4.10
C PRO A 219 -10.51 8.39 -3.09
N TRP A 220 -9.46 8.96 -2.48
CA TRP A 220 -8.66 8.26 -1.49
C TRP A 220 -8.77 8.89 -0.10
N ASP A 221 -9.97 8.82 0.48
CA ASP A 221 -10.30 9.48 1.76
C ASP A 221 -9.45 8.98 2.95
N ARG A 222 -8.81 7.81 2.81
CA ARG A 222 -7.91 7.24 3.82
C ARG A 222 -6.47 7.73 3.71
N HIS A 223 -6.11 8.50 2.70
CA HIS A 223 -4.77 9.04 2.55
C HIS A 223 -4.57 10.27 3.47
N PRO A 224 -3.57 10.29 4.36
CA PRO A 224 -3.40 11.35 5.36
C PRO A 224 -3.33 12.78 4.80
N SER A 225 -2.84 12.93 3.56
CA SER A 225 -2.66 14.22 2.88
C SER A 225 -3.68 14.53 1.77
N LEU A 226 -4.56 13.58 1.41
CA LEU A 226 -5.60 13.79 0.39
C LEU A 226 -7.01 13.91 0.98
N ARG A 227 -7.12 13.82 2.31
CA ARG A 227 -8.33 14.11 3.09
C ARG A 227 -8.53 15.61 3.31
#